data_AF-A0A932QTA9-F1
#
_entry.id   AF-A0A932QTA9-F1
#
_cell.length_a   1.000
_cell.length_b   1.000
_cell.length_c   1.000
_cell.angle_alpha   90.00
_cell.angle_beta   90.00
_cell.angle_gamma   90.00
#
_symmetry.space_group_name_H-M   'P 1'
#
loop_
_entity.id
_entity.type
_entity.pdbx_description
1 polymer ?
#
loop_
_entity_poly.entity_id
_entity_poly.type
_entity_poly.pdbx_seq_one_letter_code
_entity_poly.pdbx_strand_id
1 'polypeptide(L)'
;VNALKAVTAPPVRLAGRVAGETLGFTTGAGYGAIKEALRNPSPEFTAALRGETSSESVLSSSRDALESMRQQRAGAYQKDLAEIAKQKGSLDISPIFKKLDDQLKAFNIKTNPDGSFDFSRSTIADKAEAARVQELADTVKSWGLQKGDRTPVGLDLLKRRLDDFYSPSGQARALVSSLRNSVKDILTKNVPGYYKMTSDYAKSTDIVKEVEKALSLGDRASADTAIRKLSSVLRENNDFRRSLVEKLQGASGTDLKGMIAGTALSQIAPRGLTARLLGEGGFFAGFLVDPKFWAVLGMSSPRVAGEFLRYVGLGRRGAQKAMSAIQRSGAVQPAVRQSLFQVGRLRDVLNQGSDQNAVDQLKAITK
;
A
#
# COMPACT_ATOMS: atom_id res chain seq x y z
N VAL A 1 -13.05 47.10 -42.00
CA VAL A 1 -11.68 46.95 -41.44
C VAL A 1 -11.80 46.14 -40.16
N ASN A 2 -11.25 44.94 -40.19
CA ASN A 2 -11.44 43.86 -39.22
C ASN A 2 -10.52 43.96 -38.00
N ALA A 3 -10.97 43.28 -36.91
CA ALA A 3 -10.18 42.49 -35.96
C ALA A 3 -9.30 43.25 -34.92
N LEU A 4 -9.08 42.77 -33.69
CA LEU A 4 -9.43 41.52 -33.00
C LEU A 4 -9.22 41.77 -31.49
N LYS A 5 -10.15 41.30 -30.65
CA LYS A 5 -10.05 41.29 -29.19
C LYS A 5 -8.95 40.31 -28.74
N ALA A 6 -8.14 40.74 -27.78
CA ALA A 6 -7.11 39.94 -27.13
C ALA A 6 -7.69 38.69 -26.45
N VAL A 7 -7.17 37.52 -26.78
CA VAL A 7 -7.40 36.26 -26.07
C VAL A 7 -6.17 36.01 -25.19
N THR A 8 -6.30 36.32 -23.90
CA THR A 8 -5.32 35.97 -22.87
C THR A 8 -5.37 34.45 -22.62
N ALA A 9 -4.27 33.75 -22.89
CA ALA A 9 -4.13 32.32 -22.63
C ALA A 9 -4.14 32.02 -21.10
N PRO A 10 -4.82 30.97 -20.61
CA PRO A 10 -4.78 30.61 -19.19
C PRO A 10 -3.46 29.90 -18.83
N PRO A 11 -3.00 30.00 -17.56
CA PRO A 11 -1.71 29.48 -17.14
C PRO A 11 -1.67 27.95 -17.05
N VAL A 12 -0.71 27.33 -17.75
CA VAL A 12 0.00 26.02 -17.58
C VAL A 12 -0.59 24.98 -16.60
N ARG A 13 -0.90 25.34 -15.34
CA ARG A 13 -1.57 24.44 -14.38
C ARG A 13 -2.99 24.03 -14.83
N LEU A 14 -3.61 24.84 -15.67
CA LEU A 14 -4.94 24.61 -16.20
C LEU A 14 -4.95 23.55 -17.33
N ALA A 15 -3.86 23.37 -18.09
CA ALA A 15 -3.86 22.42 -19.22
C ALA A 15 -3.85 20.95 -18.79
N GLY A 16 -3.06 20.58 -17.77
CA GLY A 16 -3.09 19.23 -17.20
C GLY A 16 -4.37 18.93 -16.42
N ARG A 17 -5.01 19.97 -15.88
CA ARG A 17 -6.31 19.88 -15.22
C ARG A 17 -7.45 19.74 -16.24
N VAL A 18 -7.46 20.55 -17.30
CA VAL A 18 -8.46 20.53 -18.37
C VAL A 18 -8.35 19.26 -19.21
N ALA A 19 -7.15 18.81 -19.58
CA ALA A 19 -6.99 17.54 -20.32
C ALA A 19 -7.37 16.34 -19.44
N GLY A 20 -7.01 16.35 -18.16
CA GLY A 20 -7.35 15.27 -17.22
C GLY A 20 -8.83 15.23 -16.83
N GLU A 21 -9.47 16.39 -16.65
CA GLU A 21 -10.90 16.51 -16.33
C GLU A 21 -11.76 16.22 -17.57
N THR A 22 -11.41 16.73 -18.76
CA THR A 22 -12.17 16.45 -19.98
C THR A 22 -12.01 15.00 -20.44
N LEU A 23 -10.77 14.46 -20.50
CA LEU A 23 -10.56 13.06 -20.87
C LEU A 23 -10.99 12.09 -19.78
N GLY A 24 -10.89 12.46 -18.49
CA GLY A 24 -11.33 11.62 -17.38
C GLY A 24 -12.85 11.48 -17.34
N PHE A 25 -13.55 12.56 -17.71
CA PHE A 25 -15.00 12.57 -17.86
C PHE A 25 -15.47 11.85 -19.14
N THR A 26 -14.77 11.99 -20.27
CA THR A 26 -15.20 11.35 -21.54
C THR A 26 -14.83 9.87 -21.62
N THR A 27 -13.76 9.42 -20.96
CA THR A 27 -13.35 7.99 -20.93
C THR A 27 -13.96 7.22 -19.76
N GLY A 28 -14.42 7.91 -18.71
CA GLY A 28 -14.89 7.27 -17.48
C GLY A 28 -13.80 6.59 -16.64
N ALA A 29 -12.52 6.73 -17.02
CA ALA A 29 -11.38 6.13 -16.31
C ALA A 29 -10.93 6.93 -15.08
N GLY A 30 -11.44 8.16 -14.91
CA GLY A 30 -11.12 9.05 -13.80
C GLY A 30 -9.76 9.74 -13.89
N TYR A 31 -9.63 10.88 -13.23
CA TYR A 31 -8.46 11.77 -13.32
C TYR A 31 -7.13 11.10 -12.94
N GLY A 32 -7.10 10.27 -11.90
CA GLY A 32 -5.85 9.66 -11.43
C GLY A 32 -5.24 8.64 -12.38
N ALA A 33 -6.05 7.88 -13.13
CA ALA A 33 -5.53 6.96 -14.15
C ALA A 33 -4.83 7.70 -15.28
N ILE A 34 -5.39 8.84 -15.69
CA ILE A 34 -4.79 9.73 -16.69
C ILE A 34 -3.49 10.34 -16.18
N LYS A 35 -3.49 10.81 -14.92
CA LYS A 35 -2.30 11.37 -14.28
C LYS A 35 -1.17 10.34 -14.19
N GLU A 36 -1.48 9.09 -13.84
CA GLU A 36 -0.49 8.02 -13.78
C GLU A 36 0.05 7.68 -15.18
N ALA A 37 -0.81 7.55 -16.19
CA ALA A 37 -0.42 7.31 -17.59
C ALA A 37 0.56 8.38 -18.13
N LEU A 38 0.36 9.63 -17.74
CA LEU A 38 1.24 10.75 -18.12
C LEU A 38 2.55 10.79 -17.31
N ARG A 39 2.47 10.47 -16.02
CA ARG A 39 3.61 10.61 -15.10
C ARG A 39 4.56 9.42 -15.22
N ASN A 40 4.03 8.21 -15.28
CA ASN A 40 4.78 6.96 -15.18
C ASN A 40 4.20 5.88 -16.13
N PRO A 41 4.45 5.97 -17.44
CA PRO A 41 4.02 4.96 -18.41
C PRO A 41 4.90 3.69 -18.35
N SER A 42 4.82 2.96 -17.26
CA SER A 42 5.61 1.75 -17.01
C SER A 42 5.29 0.59 -17.96
N PRO A 43 6.17 -0.43 -18.08
CA PRO A 43 5.85 -1.68 -18.76
C PRO A 43 4.58 -2.34 -18.21
N GLU A 44 4.40 -2.34 -16.88
CA GLU A 44 3.24 -2.90 -16.18
C GLU A 44 1.96 -2.12 -16.52
N PHE A 45 2.04 -0.78 -16.58
CA PHE A 45 0.95 0.05 -17.08
C PHE A 45 0.58 -0.32 -18.52
N THR A 46 1.58 -0.53 -19.38
CA THR A 46 1.36 -0.84 -20.80
C THR A 46 0.73 -2.21 -21.00
N ALA A 47 1.22 -3.24 -20.29
CA ALA A 47 0.64 -4.58 -20.31
C ALA A 47 -0.82 -4.55 -19.84
N ALA A 48 -1.08 -3.86 -18.72
CA ALA A 48 -2.44 -3.70 -18.20
C ALA A 48 -3.37 -2.94 -19.14
N LEU A 49 -2.90 -1.84 -19.73
CA LEU A 49 -3.62 -1.07 -20.74
C LEU A 49 -3.97 -1.91 -21.97
N ARG A 50 -3.12 -2.86 -22.33
CA ARG A 50 -3.33 -3.78 -23.46
C ARG A 50 -4.21 -4.98 -23.12
N GLY A 51 -4.66 -5.09 -21.87
CA GLY A 51 -5.48 -6.21 -21.41
C GLY A 51 -4.69 -7.49 -21.15
N GLU A 52 -3.36 -7.41 -21.08
CA GLU A 52 -2.48 -8.53 -20.71
C GLU A 52 -2.47 -8.74 -19.18
N THR A 53 -2.92 -7.75 -18.41
CA THR A 53 -3.10 -7.83 -16.96
C THR A 53 -4.57 -7.64 -16.62
N SER A 54 -5.16 -8.59 -15.89
CA SER A 54 -6.55 -8.50 -15.42
C SER A 54 -6.63 -7.87 -14.02
N SER A 55 -7.85 -7.52 -13.57
CA SER A 55 -8.04 -7.01 -12.20
C SER A 55 -7.67 -8.06 -11.13
N GLU A 56 -7.83 -9.34 -11.46
CA GLU A 56 -7.41 -10.48 -10.64
C GLU A 56 -5.88 -10.57 -10.57
N SER A 57 -5.17 -10.33 -11.68
CA SER A 57 -3.71 -10.23 -11.68
C SER A 57 -3.21 -9.08 -10.81
N VAL A 58 -3.87 -7.91 -10.86
CA VAL A 58 -3.54 -6.78 -9.97
C VAL A 58 -3.73 -7.15 -8.50
N LEU A 59 -4.82 -7.86 -8.18
CA LEU A 59 -5.07 -8.36 -6.83
C LEU A 59 -4.00 -9.37 -6.40
N SER A 60 -3.63 -10.32 -7.27
CA SER A 60 -2.55 -11.28 -7.01
C SER A 60 -1.24 -10.58 -6.72
N SER A 61 -0.80 -9.67 -7.59
CA SER A 61 0.45 -8.92 -7.38
C SER A 61 0.41 -8.04 -6.13
N SER A 62 -0.76 -7.54 -5.73
CA SER A 62 -0.92 -6.81 -4.47
C SER A 62 -0.78 -7.72 -3.24
N ARG A 63 -1.25 -8.98 -3.32
CA ARG A 63 -1.05 -9.99 -2.28
C ARG A 63 0.40 -10.46 -2.22
N ASP A 64 1.05 -10.67 -3.37
CA ASP A 64 2.46 -11.01 -3.46
C ASP A 64 3.34 -9.90 -2.88
N ALA A 65 2.95 -8.64 -3.11
CA ALA A 65 3.61 -7.49 -2.51
C ALA A 65 3.40 -7.42 -0.98
N LEU A 66 2.21 -7.74 -0.49
CA LEU A 66 1.93 -7.84 0.95
C LEU A 66 2.78 -8.96 1.58
N GLU A 67 2.93 -10.09 0.90
CA GLU A 67 3.78 -11.18 1.34
C GLU A 67 5.26 -10.77 1.33
N SER A 68 5.70 -10.02 0.31
CA SER A 68 7.05 -9.42 0.29
C SER A 68 7.28 -8.51 1.50
N MET A 69 6.30 -7.70 1.92
CA MET A 69 6.40 -6.90 3.15
C MET A 69 6.54 -7.77 4.40
N ARG A 70 5.79 -8.89 4.48
CA ARG A 70 5.87 -9.83 5.61
C ARG A 70 7.25 -10.48 5.68
N GLN A 71 7.80 -10.89 4.53
CA GLN A 71 9.12 -11.48 4.41
C GLN A 71 10.23 -10.48 4.74
N GLN A 72 10.16 -9.25 4.24
CA GLN A 72 11.13 -8.20 4.56
C GLN A 72 11.14 -7.88 6.05
N ARG A 73 9.97 -7.76 6.68
CA ARG A 73 9.85 -7.58 8.13
C ARG A 73 10.47 -8.76 8.89
N ALA A 74 10.18 -10.00 8.48
CA ALA A 74 10.74 -11.19 9.12
C ALA A 74 12.26 -11.27 8.96
N GLY A 75 12.78 -11.00 7.76
CA GLY A 75 14.21 -10.97 7.46
C GLY A 75 14.94 -9.88 8.23
N ALA A 76 14.36 -8.67 8.34
CA ALA A 76 14.92 -7.59 9.15
C ALA A 76 15.01 -7.99 10.63
N TYR A 77 13.96 -8.59 11.18
CA TYR A 77 13.97 -9.11 12.55
C TYR A 77 15.05 -10.18 12.76
N GLN A 78 15.13 -11.16 11.87
CA GLN A 78 16.13 -12.24 11.96
C GLN A 78 17.55 -11.70 11.88
N LYS A 79 17.79 -10.72 11.02
CA LYS A 79 19.09 -10.03 10.89
C LYS A 79 19.45 -9.31 12.19
N ASP A 80 18.54 -8.50 12.73
CA ASP A 80 18.78 -7.76 13.97
C ASP A 80 18.95 -8.70 15.17
N LEU A 81 18.19 -9.79 15.22
CA LEU A 81 18.30 -10.83 16.24
C LEU A 81 19.66 -11.54 16.16
N ALA A 82 20.17 -11.79 14.95
CA ALA A 82 21.49 -12.39 14.76
C ALA A 82 22.62 -11.46 15.26
N GLU A 83 22.47 -10.14 15.11
CA GLU A 83 23.41 -9.18 15.71
C GLU A 83 23.33 -9.17 17.23
N ILE A 84 22.12 -9.23 17.80
CA ILE A 84 21.91 -9.35 19.24
C ILE A 84 22.49 -10.67 19.77
N ALA A 85 22.39 -11.76 19.02
CA ALA A 85 22.92 -13.08 19.41
C ALA A 85 24.45 -13.10 19.59
N LYS A 86 25.18 -12.18 18.93
CA LYS A 86 26.63 -12.04 19.10
C LYS A 86 27.01 -11.42 20.45
N GLN A 87 26.09 -10.74 21.11
CA GLN A 87 26.33 -10.11 22.41
C GLN A 87 26.51 -11.22 23.46
N LYS A 88 27.70 -11.24 24.07
CA LYS A 88 28.06 -12.22 25.10
C LYS A 88 27.64 -11.69 26.45
N GLY A 89 27.01 -12.54 27.27
CA GLY A 89 26.63 -12.20 28.63
C GLY A 89 25.49 -13.08 29.11
N SER A 90 25.54 -13.46 30.39
CA SER A 90 24.40 -14.06 31.07
C SER A 90 23.55 -12.93 31.66
N LEU A 91 22.26 -12.95 31.38
CA LEU A 91 21.28 -12.02 31.94
C LEU A 91 20.75 -12.57 33.28
N ASP A 92 20.59 -11.68 34.26
CA ASP A 92 19.92 -12.04 35.51
C ASP A 92 18.41 -12.17 35.28
N ILE A 93 17.89 -13.37 35.57
CA ILE A 93 16.48 -13.73 35.39
C ILE A 93 15.70 -13.76 36.71
N SER A 94 16.38 -13.52 37.84
CA SER A 94 15.77 -13.48 39.17
C SER A 94 14.54 -12.56 39.27
N PRO A 95 14.49 -11.39 38.57
CA PRO A 95 13.30 -10.56 38.57
C PRO A 95 12.06 -11.24 37.98
N ILE A 96 12.22 -12.17 37.03
CA ILE A 96 11.11 -12.89 36.40
C ILE A 96 10.48 -13.84 37.43
N PHE A 97 11.30 -14.58 38.18
CA PHE A 97 10.82 -15.49 39.24
C PHE A 97 10.13 -14.71 40.36
N LYS A 98 10.73 -13.60 40.80
CA LYS A 98 10.08 -12.73 41.78
C LYS A 98 8.72 -12.24 41.27
N LYS A 99 8.62 -11.87 39.99
CA LYS A 99 7.37 -11.41 39.39
C LYS A 99 6.32 -12.52 39.33
N LEU A 100 6.72 -13.76 39.04
CA LEU A 100 5.85 -14.93 39.10
C LEU A 100 5.28 -15.09 40.51
N ASP A 101 6.13 -15.12 41.53
CA ASP A 101 5.72 -15.30 42.92
C ASP A 101 4.77 -14.19 43.39
N ASP A 102 5.08 -12.93 43.04
CA ASP A 102 4.24 -11.78 43.37
C ASP A 102 2.84 -11.91 42.74
N GLN A 103 2.74 -12.41 41.50
CA GLN A 103 1.46 -12.60 40.82
C GLN A 103 0.68 -13.80 41.36
N LEU A 104 1.35 -14.93 41.65
CA LEU A 104 0.70 -16.09 42.26
C LEU A 104 0.06 -15.70 43.61
N LYS A 105 0.79 -14.95 44.44
CA LYS A 105 0.26 -14.40 45.69
C LYS A 105 -0.93 -13.46 45.47
N ALA A 106 -0.87 -12.59 44.45
CA ALA A 106 -1.96 -11.66 44.13
C ALA A 106 -3.27 -12.37 43.77
N PHE A 107 -3.19 -13.58 43.20
CA PHE A 107 -4.37 -14.42 42.91
C PHE A 107 -4.71 -15.42 44.03
N ASN A 108 -4.07 -15.30 45.19
CA ASN A 108 -4.19 -16.20 46.33
C ASN A 108 -3.88 -17.67 45.98
N ILE A 109 -2.91 -17.88 45.10
CA ILE A 109 -2.37 -19.19 44.74
C ILE A 109 -1.16 -19.46 45.64
N LYS A 110 -1.18 -20.57 46.37
CA LYS A 110 -0.07 -20.96 47.25
C LYS A 110 0.82 -21.98 46.55
N THR A 111 2.11 -21.96 46.87
CA THR A 111 3.06 -22.99 46.41
C THR A 111 3.24 -24.02 47.51
N ASN A 112 3.02 -25.28 47.19
CA ASN A 112 3.24 -26.41 48.08
C ASN A 112 4.74 -26.78 48.11
N PRO A 113 5.20 -27.52 49.14
CA PRO A 113 6.60 -27.94 49.25
C PRO A 113 7.09 -28.81 48.08
N ASP A 114 6.19 -29.52 47.40
CA ASP A 114 6.48 -30.34 46.22
C ASP A 114 6.55 -29.53 44.91
N GLY A 115 6.35 -28.22 44.97
CA GLY A 115 6.36 -27.32 43.82
C GLY A 115 5.01 -27.15 43.11
N SER A 116 3.99 -27.93 43.48
CA SER A 116 2.62 -27.79 42.97
C SER A 116 1.94 -26.54 43.51
N PHE A 117 0.92 -26.04 42.81
CA PHE A 117 0.13 -24.91 43.29
C PHE A 117 -1.22 -25.34 43.88
N ASP A 118 -1.55 -24.74 45.02
CA ASP A 118 -2.87 -24.82 45.63
C ASP A 118 -3.75 -23.68 45.14
N PHE A 119 -4.75 -24.04 44.33
CA PHE A 119 -5.76 -23.15 43.78
C PHE A 119 -7.07 -23.13 44.59
N SER A 120 -7.19 -23.91 45.67
CA SER A 120 -8.45 -24.14 46.41
C SER A 120 -9.12 -22.87 46.94
N ARG A 121 -8.33 -21.82 47.20
CA ARG A 121 -8.77 -20.50 47.64
C ARG A 121 -8.38 -19.39 46.67
N SER A 122 -7.94 -19.73 45.46
CA SER A 122 -7.50 -18.76 44.47
C SER A 122 -8.68 -18.11 43.75
N THR A 123 -8.43 -16.97 43.10
CA THR A 123 -9.41 -16.34 42.20
C THR A 123 -9.58 -17.09 40.88
N ILE A 124 -8.82 -18.18 40.66
CA ILE A 124 -8.85 -19.02 39.46
C ILE A 124 -9.52 -20.34 39.85
N ALA A 125 -10.86 -20.35 39.79
CA ALA A 125 -11.65 -21.51 40.23
C ALA A 125 -11.77 -22.60 39.16
N ASP A 126 -11.61 -22.24 37.88
CA ASP A 126 -11.70 -23.20 36.78
C ASP A 126 -10.48 -24.13 36.76
N LYS A 127 -10.71 -25.44 36.77
CA LYS A 127 -9.63 -26.45 36.83
C LYS A 127 -8.76 -26.45 35.59
N ALA A 128 -9.34 -26.25 34.41
CA ALA A 128 -8.57 -26.19 33.17
C ALA A 128 -7.67 -24.95 33.17
N GLU A 129 -8.15 -23.83 33.69
CA GLU A 129 -7.37 -22.62 33.84
C GLU A 129 -6.26 -22.73 34.88
N ALA A 130 -6.53 -23.39 36.02
CA ALA A 130 -5.52 -23.70 37.02
C ALA A 130 -4.37 -24.53 36.42
N ALA A 131 -4.70 -25.55 35.61
CA ALA A 131 -3.71 -26.36 34.90
C ALA A 131 -2.86 -25.53 33.92
N ARG A 132 -3.47 -24.61 33.17
CA ARG A 132 -2.73 -23.71 32.27
C ARG A 132 -1.79 -22.77 33.04
N VAL A 133 -2.23 -22.23 34.17
CA VAL A 133 -1.40 -21.37 35.02
C VAL A 133 -0.22 -22.14 35.62
N GLN A 134 -0.44 -23.40 36.00
CA GLN A 134 0.64 -24.30 36.41
C GLN A 134 1.65 -24.49 35.27
N GLU A 135 1.21 -24.83 34.06
CA GLU A 135 2.09 -25.01 32.88
C GLU A 135 2.90 -23.74 32.56
N LEU A 136 2.26 -22.56 32.63
CA LEU A 136 2.91 -21.28 32.45
C LEU A 136 4.03 -21.05 33.47
N ALA A 137 3.74 -21.31 34.74
CA ALA A 137 4.70 -21.13 35.81
C ALA A 137 5.84 -22.15 35.73
N ASP A 138 5.56 -23.40 35.35
CA ASP A 138 6.57 -24.44 35.15
C ASP A 138 7.50 -24.06 33.99
N THR A 139 6.95 -23.51 32.90
CA THR A 139 7.73 -22.95 31.79
C THR A 139 8.66 -21.84 32.27
N VAL A 140 8.18 -20.94 33.15
CA VAL A 140 9.02 -19.88 33.71
C VAL A 140 10.08 -20.46 34.65
N LYS A 141 9.68 -21.29 35.63
CA LYS A 141 10.56 -21.86 36.66
C LYS A 141 11.67 -22.74 36.10
N SER A 142 11.39 -23.44 35.00
CA SER A 142 12.39 -24.24 34.29
C SER A 142 13.36 -23.41 33.44
N TRP A 143 13.06 -22.12 33.22
CA TRP A 143 13.91 -21.25 32.40
C TRP A 143 15.21 -20.87 33.11
N GLY A 144 16.33 -20.95 32.40
CA GLY A 144 17.66 -20.71 32.96
C GLY A 144 18.40 -21.99 33.35
N LEU A 145 17.76 -23.15 33.23
CA LEU A 145 18.41 -24.43 33.50
C LEU A 145 19.21 -24.94 32.29
N GLN A 146 18.83 -24.52 31.07
CA GLN A 146 19.47 -24.97 29.85
C GLN A 146 20.52 -23.96 29.35
N LYS A 147 21.52 -24.48 28.62
CA LYS A 147 22.53 -23.66 27.95
C LYS A 147 21.83 -22.78 26.90
N GLY A 148 21.98 -21.46 27.05
CA GLY A 148 21.38 -20.48 26.13
C GLY A 148 20.18 -19.74 26.71
N ASP A 149 19.54 -20.25 27.76
CA ASP A 149 18.33 -19.64 28.34
C ASP A 149 18.57 -18.23 28.88
N ARG A 150 19.74 -18.01 29.50
CA ARG A 150 20.15 -16.73 30.08
C ARG A 150 20.82 -15.80 29.07
N THR A 151 20.66 -16.04 27.77
CA THR A 151 21.16 -15.14 26.72
C THR A 151 20.05 -14.19 26.25
N PRO A 152 20.38 -13.10 25.54
CA PRO A 152 19.37 -12.24 24.90
C PRO A 152 18.39 -13.03 24.01
N VAL A 153 18.90 -13.98 23.23
CA VAL A 153 18.07 -14.84 22.36
C VAL A 153 17.20 -15.79 23.18
N GLY A 154 17.75 -16.38 24.25
CA GLY A 154 17.00 -17.23 25.16
C GLY A 154 15.84 -16.48 25.82
N LEU A 155 16.07 -15.25 26.30
CA LEU A 155 14.99 -14.45 26.89
C LEU A 155 13.98 -13.96 25.85
N ASP A 156 14.40 -13.64 24.63
CA ASP A 156 13.45 -13.35 23.54
C ASP A 156 12.55 -14.57 23.24
N LEU A 157 13.14 -15.77 23.23
CA LEU A 157 12.39 -17.02 23.07
C LEU A 157 11.39 -17.24 24.21
N LEU A 158 11.79 -17.05 25.48
CA LEU A 158 10.87 -17.10 26.61
C LEU A 158 9.71 -16.12 26.41
N LYS A 159 10.02 -14.86 26.09
CA LYS A 159 9.01 -13.83 25.86
C LYS A 159 8.02 -14.25 24.77
N ARG A 160 8.50 -14.83 23.67
CA ARG A 160 7.65 -15.33 22.58
C ARG A 160 6.80 -16.52 22.99
N ARG A 161 7.34 -17.46 23.79
CA ARG A 161 6.56 -18.57 24.35
C ARG A 161 5.46 -18.06 25.30
N LEU A 162 5.74 -17.02 26.09
CA LEU A 162 4.74 -16.36 26.92
C LEU A 162 3.68 -15.66 26.06
N ASP A 163 4.07 -15.00 24.96
CA ASP A 163 3.15 -14.35 24.01
C ASP A 163 2.22 -15.37 23.31
N ASP A 164 2.67 -16.62 23.10
CA ASP A 164 1.89 -17.71 22.48
C ASP A 164 0.87 -18.35 23.44
N PHE A 165 1.04 -18.14 24.75
CA PHE A 165 0.11 -18.65 25.74
C PHE A 165 -1.26 -17.99 25.60
N TYR A 166 -2.28 -18.79 25.27
CA TYR A 166 -3.67 -18.35 25.19
C TYR A 166 -4.46 -18.76 26.44
N SER A 167 -5.22 -17.81 26.98
CA SER A 167 -6.21 -18.08 28.02
C SER A 167 -7.47 -17.23 27.85
N PRO A 168 -8.67 -17.81 28.04
CA PRO A 168 -9.91 -17.05 28.10
C PRO A 168 -10.02 -16.21 29.40
N SER A 169 -9.29 -16.58 30.46
CA SER A 169 -9.32 -15.91 31.77
C SER A 169 -8.63 -14.55 31.74
N GLY A 170 -9.23 -13.54 32.38
CA GLY A 170 -8.61 -12.23 32.52
C GLY A 170 -7.38 -12.26 33.44
N GLN A 171 -7.46 -13.06 34.50
CA GLN A 171 -6.44 -13.23 35.53
C GLN A 171 -5.18 -13.87 34.96
N ALA A 172 -5.32 -14.96 34.19
CA ALA A 172 -4.18 -15.60 33.55
C ALA A 172 -3.57 -14.74 32.45
N ARG A 173 -4.39 -14.01 31.66
CA ARG A 173 -3.86 -13.01 30.72
C ARG A 173 -3.07 -11.89 31.42
N ALA A 174 -3.50 -11.47 32.60
CA ALA A 174 -2.77 -10.49 33.42
C ALA A 174 -1.43 -11.07 33.91
N LEU A 175 -1.41 -12.32 34.39
CA LEU A 175 -0.21 -13.05 34.77
C LEU A 175 0.80 -13.12 33.61
N VAL A 176 0.36 -13.55 32.43
CA VAL A 176 1.18 -13.64 31.20
C VAL A 176 1.75 -12.28 30.84
N SER A 177 0.90 -11.24 30.78
CA SER A 177 1.32 -9.87 30.45
C SER A 177 2.39 -9.37 31.43
N SER A 178 2.17 -9.61 32.72
CA SER A 178 3.09 -9.24 33.80
C SER A 178 4.46 -9.91 33.64
N LEU A 179 4.48 -11.23 33.41
CA LEU A 179 5.72 -11.99 33.19
C LEU A 179 6.43 -11.53 31.93
N ARG A 180 5.69 -11.44 30.81
CA ARG A 180 6.22 -10.97 29.52
C ARG A 180 6.87 -9.60 29.64
N ASN A 181 6.24 -8.67 30.36
CA ASN A 181 6.78 -7.33 30.56
C ASN A 181 8.06 -7.37 31.43
N SER A 182 8.14 -8.25 32.44
CA SER A 182 9.38 -8.46 33.19
C SER A 182 10.53 -8.95 32.29
N VAL A 183 10.27 -9.90 31.38
CA VAL A 183 11.28 -10.36 30.41
C VAL A 183 11.70 -9.23 29.47
N LYS A 184 10.72 -8.49 28.95
CA LYS A 184 10.95 -7.31 28.08
C LYS A 184 11.80 -6.26 28.78
N ASP A 185 11.56 -5.99 30.06
CA ASP A 185 12.30 -4.99 30.82
C ASP A 185 13.77 -5.39 31.00
N ILE A 186 14.05 -6.66 31.27
CA ILE A 186 15.42 -7.17 31.33
C ILE A 186 16.12 -7.00 29.99
N LEU A 187 15.45 -7.41 28.90
CA LEU A 187 16.02 -7.30 27.55
C LEU A 187 16.27 -5.85 27.14
N THR A 188 15.30 -4.96 27.34
CA THR A 188 15.43 -3.55 26.94
C THR A 188 16.48 -2.79 27.75
N LYS A 189 16.66 -3.13 29.04
CA LYS A 189 17.67 -2.48 29.89
C LYS A 189 19.09 -2.99 29.63
N ASN A 190 19.24 -4.28 29.35
CA ASN A 190 20.56 -4.93 29.34
C ASN A 190 21.07 -5.31 27.94
N VAL A 191 20.23 -5.24 26.91
CA VAL A 191 20.59 -5.66 25.55
C VAL A 191 20.50 -4.46 24.60
N PRO A 192 21.66 -3.81 24.31
CA PRO A 192 21.72 -2.73 23.33
C PRO A 192 21.09 -3.14 22.00
N GLY A 193 20.22 -2.28 21.47
CA GLY A 193 19.53 -2.49 20.20
C GLY A 193 18.24 -3.31 20.29
N TYR A 194 17.97 -4.05 21.38
CA TYR A 194 16.76 -4.89 21.49
C TYR A 194 15.45 -4.07 21.43
N TYR A 195 15.40 -2.94 22.15
CA TYR A 195 14.24 -2.05 22.10
C TYR A 195 13.96 -1.56 20.67
N LYS A 196 15.01 -1.16 19.95
CA LYS A 196 14.89 -0.69 18.56
C LYS A 196 14.40 -1.81 17.64
N MET A 197 15.03 -2.98 17.69
CA MET A 197 14.63 -4.16 16.90
C MET A 197 13.14 -4.47 17.09
N THR A 198 12.70 -4.59 18.34
CA THR A 198 11.30 -4.94 18.64
C THR A 198 10.32 -3.83 18.29
N SER A 199 10.70 -2.56 18.48
CA SER A 199 9.91 -1.39 18.04
C SER A 199 9.74 -1.38 16.52
N ASP A 200 10.83 -1.57 15.76
CA ASP A 200 10.80 -1.51 14.31
C ASP A 200 9.99 -2.69 13.72
N TYR A 201 10.09 -3.86 14.34
CA TYR A 201 9.23 -5.01 14.03
C TYR A 201 7.74 -4.73 14.30
N ALA A 202 7.42 -4.10 15.45
CA ALA A 202 6.05 -3.74 15.80
C ALA A 202 5.46 -2.74 14.81
N LYS A 203 6.18 -1.65 14.50
CA LYS A 203 5.77 -0.65 13.50
C LYS A 203 5.54 -1.29 12.14
N SER A 204 6.44 -2.16 11.71
CA SER A 204 6.31 -2.89 10.44
C SER A 204 5.11 -3.82 10.43
N THR A 205 4.82 -4.47 11.57
CA THR A 205 3.63 -5.32 11.74
C THR A 205 2.34 -4.51 11.65
N ASP A 206 2.29 -3.34 12.26
CA ASP A 206 1.12 -2.46 12.21
C ASP A 206 0.87 -1.97 10.78
N ILE A 207 1.94 -1.61 10.06
CA ILE A 207 1.85 -1.26 8.64
C ILE A 207 1.32 -2.43 7.80
N VAL A 208 1.84 -3.65 7.98
CA VAL A 208 1.36 -4.85 7.25
C VAL A 208 -0.12 -5.08 7.52
N LYS A 209 -0.56 -5.00 8.78
CA LYS A 209 -1.97 -5.16 9.16
C LYS A 209 -2.85 -4.05 8.58
N GLU A 210 -2.36 -2.82 8.58
CA GLU A 210 -3.06 -1.67 8.02
C GLU A 210 -3.25 -1.83 6.50
N VAL A 211 -2.20 -2.20 5.77
CA VAL A 211 -2.25 -2.50 4.34
C VAL A 211 -3.26 -3.62 4.07
N GLU A 212 -3.13 -4.75 4.77
CA GLU A 212 -4.01 -5.91 4.61
C GLU A 212 -5.48 -5.56 4.83
N LYS A 213 -5.79 -4.84 5.91
CA LYS A 213 -7.16 -4.46 6.28
C LYS A 213 -7.73 -3.38 5.37
N ALA A 214 -6.97 -2.32 5.12
CA ALA A 214 -7.45 -1.18 4.34
C ALA A 214 -7.69 -1.54 2.88
N LEU A 215 -6.86 -2.41 2.31
CA LEU A 215 -6.97 -2.89 0.92
C LEU A 215 -7.73 -4.22 0.78
N SER A 216 -8.16 -4.84 1.89
CA SER A 216 -8.87 -6.14 1.87
C SER A 216 -8.06 -7.26 1.19
N LEU A 217 -6.77 -7.36 1.51
CA LEU A 217 -5.87 -8.33 0.85
C LEU A 217 -5.81 -9.69 1.56
N GLY A 218 -6.33 -9.78 2.80
CA GLY A 218 -6.32 -11.04 3.56
C GLY A 218 -7.17 -12.15 2.96
N ASP A 219 -6.89 -13.40 3.33
CA ASP A 219 -7.46 -14.61 2.69
C ASP A 219 -8.98 -14.73 2.83
N ARG A 220 -9.55 -14.13 3.87
CA ARG A 220 -11.01 -14.13 4.13
C ARG A 220 -11.74 -12.98 3.43
N ALA A 221 -11.04 -12.06 2.79
CA ALA A 221 -11.66 -10.92 2.13
C ALA A 221 -12.15 -11.30 0.72
N SER A 222 -13.31 -10.77 0.32
CA SER A 222 -13.81 -11.04 -1.03
C SER A 222 -12.93 -10.37 -2.08
N ALA A 223 -12.61 -11.12 -3.16
CA ALA A 223 -11.78 -10.62 -4.25
C ALA A 223 -12.37 -9.35 -4.89
N ASP A 224 -13.70 -9.31 -5.04
CA ASP A 224 -14.42 -8.14 -5.56
C ASP A 224 -14.27 -6.90 -4.65
N THR A 225 -14.31 -7.05 -3.32
CA THR A 225 -14.06 -5.93 -2.40
C THR A 225 -12.62 -5.43 -2.50
N ALA A 226 -11.67 -6.35 -2.60
CA ALA A 226 -10.26 -6.03 -2.74
C ALA A 226 -10.00 -5.26 -4.05
N ILE A 227 -10.52 -5.76 -5.17
CA ILE A 227 -10.42 -5.11 -6.49
C ILE A 227 -11.03 -3.71 -6.43
N ARG A 228 -12.25 -3.53 -5.88
CA ARG A 228 -12.85 -2.19 -5.74
C ARG A 228 -11.99 -1.23 -4.93
N LYS A 229 -11.38 -1.71 -3.84
CA LYS A 229 -10.48 -0.89 -3.00
C LYS A 229 -9.21 -0.52 -3.76
N LEU A 230 -8.60 -1.44 -4.49
CA LEU A 230 -7.44 -1.18 -5.34
C LEU A 230 -7.78 -0.19 -6.46
N SER A 231 -8.89 -0.36 -7.17
CA SER A 231 -9.34 0.59 -8.19
C SER A 231 -9.65 1.98 -7.62
N SER A 232 -10.04 2.08 -6.35
CA SER A 232 -10.31 3.36 -5.71
C SER A 232 -9.06 4.20 -5.44
N VAL A 233 -7.86 3.60 -5.44
CA VAL A 233 -6.57 4.23 -5.10
C VAL A 233 -6.26 5.45 -5.98
N LEU A 234 -6.68 5.40 -7.25
CA LEU A 234 -6.47 6.47 -8.21
C LEU A 234 -7.48 7.62 -8.08
N ARG A 235 -8.50 7.51 -7.22
CA ARG A 235 -9.41 8.64 -6.98
C ARG A 235 -8.67 9.74 -6.20
N GLU A 236 -9.01 11.01 -6.45
CA GLU A 236 -8.31 12.15 -5.86
C GLU A 236 -8.41 12.19 -4.33
N ASN A 237 -9.49 11.66 -3.74
CA ASN A 237 -9.75 11.69 -2.31
C ASN A 237 -9.29 10.44 -1.54
N ASN A 238 -8.41 9.61 -2.13
CA ASN A 238 -7.95 8.35 -1.52
C ASN A 238 -6.44 8.34 -1.20
N ASP A 239 -5.91 9.45 -0.70
CA ASP A 239 -4.48 9.60 -0.35
C ASP A 239 -4.00 8.51 0.62
N PHE A 240 -4.82 8.14 1.60
CA PHE A 240 -4.51 7.06 2.53
C PHE A 240 -4.26 5.73 1.80
N ARG A 241 -5.21 5.25 0.98
CA ARG A 241 -5.03 3.99 0.22
C ARG A 241 -3.90 4.08 -0.80
N ARG A 242 -3.67 5.26 -1.38
CA ARG A 242 -2.54 5.50 -2.27
C ARG A 242 -1.20 5.32 -1.56
N SER A 243 -1.06 5.86 -0.35
CA SER A 243 0.15 5.65 0.45
C SER A 243 0.38 4.18 0.78
N LEU A 244 -0.68 3.39 0.99
CA LEU A 244 -0.56 1.95 1.26
C LEU A 244 -0.13 1.17 0.02
N VAL A 245 -0.65 1.51 -1.16
CA VAL A 245 -0.17 0.93 -2.42
C VAL A 245 1.28 1.32 -2.69
N GLU A 246 1.69 2.56 -2.38
CA GLU A 246 3.08 2.98 -2.51
C GLU A 246 4.02 2.18 -1.59
N LYS A 247 3.59 1.83 -0.37
CA LYS A 247 4.32 0.91 0.51
C LYS A 247 4.44 -0.49 -0.09
N LEU A 248 3.36 -1.02 -0.68
CA LEU A 248 3.39 -2.31 -1.39
C LEU A 248 4.38 -2.28 -2.56
N GLN A 249 4.33 -1.24 -3.40
CA GLN A 249 5.26 -1.06 -4.51
C GLN A 249 6.70 -0.97 -4.05
N GLY A 250 6.96 -0.23 -2.96
CA GLY A 250 8.30 -0.11 -2.38
C GLY A 250 8.85 -1.45 -1.88
N ALA A 251 7.97 -2.35 -1.42
CA ALA A 251 8.37 -3.67 -0.95
C ALA A 251 8.57 -4.68 -2.09
N SER A 252 7.71 -4.71 -3.11
CA SER A 252 7.81 -5.72 -4.18
C SER A 252 8.61 -5.27 -5.40
N GLY A 253 8.80 -3.96 -5.59
CA GLY A 253 9.33 -3.38 -6.82
C GLY A 253 8.33 -3.37 -7.99
N THR A 254 7.13 -3.92 -7.83
CA THR A 254 6.08 -3.97 -8.86
C THR A 254 5.37 -2.63 -8.95
N ASP A 255 5.12 -2.11 -10.16
CA ASP A 255 4.35 -0.88 -10.34
C ASP A 255 2.82 -1.10 -10.28
N LEU A 256 2.31 -1.32 -9.06
CA LEU A 256 0.89 -1.56 -8.80
C LEU A 256 -0.01 -0.40 -9.25
N LYS A 257 0.41 0.86 -9.08
CA LYS A 257 -0.33 2.04 -9.60
C LYS A 257 -0.43 2.00 -11.12
N GLY A 258 0.66 1.67 -11.81
CA GLY A 258 0.66 1.44 -13.25
C GLY A 258 -0.33 0.36 -13.66
N MET A 259 -0.31 -0.80 -13.00
CA MET A 259 -1.27 -1.89 -13.26
C MET A 259 -2.73 -1.46 -13.03
N ILE A 260 -3.02 -0.78 -11.92
CA ILE A 260 -4.37 -0.27 -11.62
C ILE A 260 -4.81 0.77 -12.67
N ALA A 261 -3.92 1.67 -13.08
CA ALA A 261 -4.24 2.70 -14.08
C ALA A 261 -4.44 2.10 -15.47
N GLY A 262 -3.59 1.16 -15.87
CA GLY A 262 -3.70 0.45 -17.13
C GLY A 262 -4.98 -0.38 -17.20
N THR A 263 -5.34 -1.11 -16.15
CA THR A 263 -6.61 -1.87 -16.08
C THR A 263 -7.85 -0.98 -16.06
N ALA A 264 -7.76 0.23 -15.48
CA ALA A 264 -8.84 1.22 -15.55
C ALA A 264 -9.02 1.76 -16.98
N LEU A 265 -7.92 1.95 -17.72
CA LEU A 265 -7.91 2.45 -19.09
C LEU A 265 -8.04 1.36 -20.17
N SER A 266 -7.94 0.07 -19.82
CA SER A 266 -8.00 -1.03 -20.80
C SER A 266 -9.41 -1.32 -21.31
N GLN A 267 -10.44 -0.76 -20.67
CA GLN A 267 -11.83 -0.97 -21.05
C GLN A 267 -12.14 -0.32 -22.40
N ILE A 268 -12.74 -1.09 -23.31
CA ILE A 268 -13.04 -0.64 -24.68
C ILE A 268 -14.27 0.29 -24.70
N ALA A 269 -15.17 0.18 -23.71
CA ALA A 269 -16.36 1.01 -23.55
C ALA A 269 -16.55 1.47 -22.08
N PRO A 270 -17.03 2.71 -21.82
CA PRO A 270 -17.17 3.23 -20.45
C PRO A 270 -18.30 2.57 -19.65
N ARG A 271 -18.01 2.04 -18.45
CA ARG A 271 -19.00 1.39 -17.57
C ARG A 271 -20.09 2.30 -16.98
N GLY A 272 -19.97 3.62 -17.14
CA GLY A 272 -20.98 4.59 -16.70
C GLY A 272 -21.95 5.05 -17.79
N LEU A 273 -21.68 4.70 -19.05
CA LEU A 273 -22.53 5.08 -20.18
C LEU A 273 -23.60 4.03 -20.45
N THR A 274 -23.43 2.74 -20.14
CA THR A 274 -24.47 1.72 -20.38
C THR A 274 -25.80 2.01 -19.66
N ALA A 275 -25.77 2.58 -18.45
CA ALA A 275 -27.00 3.00 -17.74
C ALA A 275 -27.60 4.32 -18.28
N ARG A 276 -26.77 5.19 -18.89
CA ARG A 276 -27.19 6.48 -19.47
C ARG A 276 -27.42 6.42 -20.99
N LEU A 277 -27.09 5.30 -21.61
CA LEU A 277 -27.25 4.98 -23.03
C LEU A 277 -28.58 4.29 -23.34
N LEU A 278 -29.17 3.62 -22.35
CA LEU A 278 -30.49 3.00 -22.45
C LEU A 278 -31.62 3.95 -21.98
N GLY A 279 -31.27 5.07 -21.34
CA GLY A 279 -32.19 6.17 -21.05
C GLY A 279 -32.12 7.24 -22.13
N GLU A 280 -33.20 7.35 -22.91
CA GLU A 280 -33.45 8.38 -23.93
C GLU A 280 -32.51 8.37 -25.17
N GLY A 281 -32.46 7.22 -25.84
CA GLY A 281 -32.75 7.08 -27.29
C GLY A 281 -31.97 7.83 -28.39
N GLY A 282 -31.02 8.73 -28.11
CA GLY A 282 -30.46 9.60 -29.15
C GLY A 282 -28.98 9.43 -29.46
N PHE A 283 -28.18 8.97 -28.50
CA PHE A 283 -26.72 9.10 -28.65
C PHE A 283 -26.18 8.13 -29.70
N PHE A 284 -26.43 6.81 -29.64
CA PHE A 284 -25.80 5.82 -30.55
C PHE A 284 -26.31 5.79 -32.00
N ALA A 285 -27.51 6.29 -32.28
CA ALA A 285 -28.06 6.26 -33.64
C ALA A 285 -27.21 7.10 -34.62
N GLY A 286 -26.54 8.16 -34.16
CA GLY A 286 -25.60 8.94 -34.98
C GLY A 286 -24.20 8.30 -35.15
N PHE A 287 -23.79 7.38 -34.26
CA PHE A 287 -22.45 6.78 -34.27
C PHE A 287 -22.28 5.63 -35.27
N LEU A 288 -23.38 4.98 -35.67
CA LEU A 288 -23.33 3.88 -36.64
C LEU A 288 -23.27 4.36 -38.10
N VAL A 289 -23.59 5.63 -38.36
CA VAL A 289 -23.84 6.15 -39.72
C VAL A 289 -22.85 7.20 -40.21
N ASP A 290 -22.01 7.82 -39.36
CA ASP A 290 -21.05 8.85 -39.79
C ASP A 290 -19.58 8.50 -39.45
N PRO A 291 -18.69 8.35 -40.46
CA PRO A 291 -17.24 8.13 -40.31
C PRO A 291 -16.53 9.13 -39.37
N LYS A 292 -17.02 10.37 -39.25
CA LYS A 292 -16.46 11.38 -38.35
C LYS A 292 -16.64 11.04 -36.87
N PHE A 293 -17.69 10.26 -36.54
CA PHE A 293 -17.91 9.78 -35.18
C PHE A 293 -17.01 8.61 -34.81
N TRP A 294 -16.43 7.88 -35.78
CA TRP A 294 -15.38 6.88 -35.52
C TRP A 294 -14.06 7.51 -35.06
N ALA A 295 -13.74 8.71 -35.54
CA ALA A 295 -12.62 9.52 -35.03
C ALA A 295 -12.85 10.00 -33.59
N VAL A 296 -14.09 10.33 -33.25
CA VAL A 296 -14.50 10.67 -31.87
C VAL A 296 -14.52 9.42 -30.98
N LEU A 297 -14.92 8.26 -31.48
CA LEU A 297 -14.80 6.95 -30.80
C LEU A 297 -13.35 6.56 -30.52
N GLY A 298 -12.45 6.85 -31.47
CA GLY A 298 -11.00 6.74 -31.27
C GLY A 298 -10.50 7.65 -30.15
N MET A 299 -11.12 8.81 -29.92
CA MET A 299 -10.76 9.71 -28.80
C MET A 299 -11.51 9.39 -27.49
N SER A 300 -12.70 8.78 -27.55
CA SER A 300 -13.50 8.41 -26.38
C SER A 300 -13.21 7.01 -25.86
N SER A 301 -12.45 6.19 -26.61
CA SER A 301 -11.99 4.89 -26.15
C SER A 301 -10.97 5.06 -25.02
N PRO A 302 -11.23 4.53 -23.81
CA PRO A 302 -10.27 4.59 -22.70
C PRO A 302 -8.90 4.02 -23.07
N ARG A 303 -8.86 2.99 -23.93
CA ARG A 303 -7.62 2.34 -24.37
C ARG A 303 -6.82 3.19 -25.34
N VAL A 304 -7.48 3.84 -26.31
CA VAL A 304 -6.79 4.74 -27.24
C VAL A 304 -6.31 6.00 -26.51
N ALA A 305 -7.13 6.54 -25.61
CA ALA A 305 -6.71 7.63 -24.72
C ALA A 305 -5.51 7.20 -23.86
N GLY A 306 -5.53 5.99 -23.29
CA GLY A 306 -4.40 5.45 -22.53
C GLY A 306 -3.12 5.30 -23.36
N GLU A 307 -3.19 4.77 -24.58
CA GLU A 307 -2.01 4.63 -25.47
C GLU A 307 -1.49 6.01 -25.89
N PHE A 308 -2.39 6.94 -26.20
CA PHE A 308 -2.04 8.33 -26.49
C PHE A 308 -1.33 8.99 -25.29
N LEU A 309 -1.91 8.90 -24.09
CA LEU A 309 -1.34 9.43 -22.85
C LEU A 309 0.00 8.78 -22.53
N ARG A 310 0.15 7.47 -22.78
CA ARG A 310 1.43 6.76 -22.66
C ARG A 310 2.50 7.38 -23.53
N TYR A 311 2.20 7.62 -24.81
CA TYR A 311 3.15 8.25 -25.74
C TYR A 311 3.48 9.69 -25.32
N VAL A 312 2.52 10.48 -24.87
CA VAL A 312 2.79 11.82 -24.31
C VAL A 312 3.66 11.71 -23.04
N GLY A 313 3.38 10.71 -22.20
CA GLY A 313 4.15 10.31 -21.02
C GLY A 313 5.55 9.77 -21.31
N LEU A 314 5.93 9.55 -22.58
CA LEU A 314 7.31 9.23 -22.97
C LEU A 314 8.14 10.45 -23.44
N GLY A 315 7.55 11.64 -23.47
CA GLY A 315 8.25 12.92 -23.74
C GLY A 315 8.15 13.35 -25.20
N ARG A 316 8.97 14.32 -25.63
CA ARG A 316 8.87 14.95 -26.97
C ARG A 316 8.82 13.95 -28.14
N ARG A 317 9.66 12.91 -28.11
CA ARG A 317 9.69 11.87 -29.14
C ARG A 317 8.42 11.01 -29.12
N GLY A 318 7.87 10.76 -27.94
CA GLY A 318 6.60 10.04 -27.78
C GLY A 318 5.42 10.87 -28.28
N ALA A 319 5.38 12.17 -27.96
CA ALA A 319 4.37 13.10 -28.49
C ALA A 319 4.40 13.18 -30.02
N GLN A 320 5.59 13.20 -30.64
CA GLN A 320 5.73 13.14 -32.10
C GLN A 320 5.21 11.82 -32.70
N LYS A 321 5.48 10.68 -32.04
CA LYS A 321 4.95 9.37 -32.46
C LYS A 321 3.42 9.32 -32.36
N ALA A 322 2.84 9.80 -31.25
CA ALA A 322 1.39 9.93 -31.10
C ALA A 322 0.78 10.79 -32.21
N MET A 323 1.38 11.96 -32.47
CA MET A 323 0.95 12.85 -33.55
C MET A 323 1.00 12.19 -34.92
N SER A 324 2.07 11.45 -35.23
CA SER A 324 2.20 10.74 -36.50
C SER A 324 1.18 9.60 -36.66
N ALA A 325 0.82 8.91 -35.57
CA ALA A 325 -0.19 7.86 -35.58
C ALA A 325 -1.60 8.45 -35.81
N ILE A 326 -1.93 9.56 -35.13
CA ILE A 326 -3.22 10.24 -35.29
C ILE A 326 -3.32 10.86 -36.71
N GLN A 327 -2.24 11.44 -37.24
CA GLN A 327 -2.21 11.97 -38.61
C GLN A 327 -2.44 10.88 -39.68
N ARG A 328 -1.88 9.68 -39.50
CA ARG A 328 -2.11 8.54 -40.40
C ARG A 328 -3.54 8.01 -40.37
N SER A 329 -4.27 8.24 -39.27
CA SER A 329 -5.70 7.85 -39.14
C SER A 329 -6.69 8.84 -39.80
N GLY A 330 -6.22 9.96 -40.37
CA GLY A 330 -7.06 10.93 -41.09
C GLY A 330 -7.92 11.84 -40.19
N ALA A 331 -7.75 11.78 -38.86
CA ALA A 331 -8.72 12.25 -37.88
C ALA A 331 -8.42 13.60 -37.19
N VAL A 332 -7.81 14.60 -37.85
CA VAL A 332 -7.37 15.82 -37.11
C VAL A 332 -7.68 17.15 -37.79
N GLN A 333 -8.58 17.91 -37.18
CA GLN A 333 -8.74 19.35 -37.39
C GLN A 333 -7.54 20.15 -36.83
N PRO A 334 -7.13 21.28 -37.45
CA PRO A 334 -5.95 22.06 -37.08
C PRO A 334 -5.84 22.49 -35.60
N ALA A 335 -6.96 22.76 -34.93
CA ALA A 335 -6.99 23.20 -33.52
C ALA A 335 -6.44 22.14 -32.54
N VAL A 336 -6.65 20.86 -32.83
CA VAL A 336 -6.13 19.74 -32.02
C VAL A 336 -4.61 19.60 -32.17
N ARG A 337 -4.03 20.01 -33.31
CA ARG A 337 -2.57 19.99 -33.49
C ARG A 337 -1.85 20.97 -32.57
N GLN A 338 -2.46 22.13 -32.30
CA GLN A 338 -1.83 23.21 -31.56
C GLN A 338 -1.87 22.96 -30.04
N SER A 339 -2.96 22.40 -29.52
CA SER A 339 -3.08 22.02 -28.10
C SER A 339 -2.12 20.88 -27.73
N LEU A 340 -1.95 19.89 -28.60
CA LEU A 340 -1.07 18.73 -28.39
C LEU A 340 0.42 19.10 -28.36
N PHE A 341 0.85 20.03 -29.22
CA PHE A 341 2.22 20.54 -29.23
C PHE A 341 2.53 21.35 -27.96
N GLN A 342 1.56 22.09 -27.43
CA GLN A 342 1.70 22.84 -26.19
C GLN A 342 1.80 21.93 -24.96
N VAL A 343 1.04 20.83 -24.89
CA VAL A 343 1.12 19.84 -23.79
C VAL A 343 2.50 19.15 -23.71
N GLY A 344 3.13 18.86 -24.86
CA GLY A 344 4.49 18.32 -24.89
C GLY A 344 5.54 19.28 -24.30
N ARG A 345 5.40 20.59 -24.53
CA ARG A 345 6.26 21.63 -23.94
C ARG A 345 6.00 21.85 -22.46
N LEU A 346 4.75 21.71 -22.01
CA LEU A 346 4.36 21.87 -20.61
C LEU A 346 5.03 20.84 -19.69
N ARG A 347 5.29 19.62 -20.18
CA ARG A 347 5.99 18.60 -19.41
C ARG A 347 7.47 18.93 -19.17
N ASP A 348 8.14 19.54 -20.15
CA ASP A 348 9.54 19.97 -20.02
C ASP A 348 9.67 21.01 -18.90
N VAL A 349 8.69 21.91 -18.78
CA VAL A 349 8.63 22.95 -17.74
C VAL A 349 8.30 22.37 -16.36
N LEU A 350 7.40 21.37 -16.28
CA LEU A 350 7.03 20.73 -15.02
C LEU A 350 8.16 19.84 -14.45
N ASN A 351 9.06 19.34 -15.29
CA ASN A 351 10.25 18.59 -14.86
C ASN A 351 11.45 19.49 -14.53
N GLN A 352 11.47 20.77 -14.95
CA GLN A 352 12.52 21.76 -14.63
C GLN A 352 12.16 22.64 -13.42
N GLY A 353 11.54 22.06 -12.39
CA GLY A 353 11.22 22.77 -11.17
C GLY A 353 12.44 23.02 -10.28
N SER A 354 13.29 24.01 -10.63
CA SER A 354 14.09 24.81 -9.67
C SER A 354 14.92 25.95 -10.31
N ASP A 355 14.64 26.40 -11.55
CA ASP A 355 15.48 27.45 -12.15
C ASP A 355 14.68 28.70 -12.56
N GLN A 356 15.02 29.84 -11.94
CA GLN A 356 14.36 31.15 -12.12
C GLN A 356 14.38 31.62 -13.59
N ASN A 357 15.33 31.11 -14.39
CA ASN A 357 15.48 31.41 -15.81
C ASN A 357 14.26 31.01 -16.68
N ALA A 358 13.45 30.02 -16.26
CA ALA A 358 12.27 29.61 -17.02
C ALA A 358 11.14 30.67 -16.99
N VAL A 359 11.09 31.49 -15.94
CA VAL A 359 10.10 32.57 -15.80
C VAL A 359 10.41 33.76 -16.71
N ASP A 360 11.70 34.04 -16.94
CA ASP A 360 12.12 35.12 -17.83
C ASP A 360 12.00 34.73 -19.31
N GLN A 361 12.22 33.45 -19.65
CA GLN A 361 11.93 32.95 -21.00
C GLN A 361 10.42 32.99 -21.34
N LEU A 362 9.53 32.82 -20.34
CA LEU A 362 8.09 32.97 -20.53
C LEU A 362 7.67 34.43 -20.79
N LYS A 363 8.34 35.42 -20.18
CA LYS A 363 8.07 36.84 -20.46
C LYS A 363 8.49 37.27 -21.87
N ALA A 364 9.56 36.68 -22.41
CA ALA A 364 10.04 36.98 -23.76
C ALA A 364 9.14 36.42 -24.89
N ILE A 365 8.34 35.38 -24.60
CA ILE A 365 7.39 34.77 -25.57
C ILE A 365 6.02 35.49 -25.54
N THR A 366 5.80 36.36 -24.55
CA THR A 366 4.51 37.04 -24.31
C THR A 366 4.56 38.55 -24.63
N LYS A 367 5.63 39.01 -25.27
CA LYS A 367 5.71 40.28 -26.02
C LYS A 367 5.84 39.93 -27.50
#